data_AF-A0A4R6NWC9-F1
#
_entry.id   AF-A0A4R6NWC9-F1
#
_cell.length_a   1.000
_cell.length_b   1.000
_cell.length_c   1.000
_cell.angle_alpha   90.00
_cell.angle_beta   90.00
_cell.angle_gamma   90.00
#
_symmetry.space_group_name_H-M   'P 1'
#
loop_
_entity.id
_entity.type
_entity.pdbx_description
1 polymer ?
#
loop_
_entity_poly.entity_id
_entity_poly.type
_entity_poly.pdbx_seq_one_letter_code
_entity_poly.pdbx_strand_id
1 'polypeptide(L)'
;MTSSSSTATLDWLPDRLATAAFRLSRVDQTVEAIGALAAGWSDNKPIGLTQSQSGGQWVTSVVSVRPVPPLASVLFSEAIHHLRAAIENTLFYLVEKERGFRRHDHHGRPGPQREQ
;
A
#
# COMPACT_ATOMS: atom_id res chain seq x y z
N MET A 1 6.02 -3.76 -39.63
CA MET A 1 5.24 -3.80 -38.38
C MET A 1 6.19 -3.51 -37.23
N THR A 2 6.38 -2.23 -36.90
CA THR A 2 7.21 -1.80 -35.77
C THR A 2 6.31 -1.58 -34.57
N SER A 3 6.35 -2.49 -33.62
CA SER A 3 5.65 -2.36 -32.34
C SER A 3 6.30 -1.25 -31.53
N SER A 4 5.66 -0.09 -31.44
CA SER A 4 6.06 0.96 -30.52
C SER A 4 5.63 0.55 -29.11
N SER A 5 6.60 0.09 -28.31
CA SER A 5 6.45 -0.06 -26.86
C SER A 5 6.25 1.32 -26.24
N SER A 6 4.99 1.66 -25.94
CA SER A 6 4.62 2.85 -25.17
C SER A 6 5.08 2.70 -23.73
N THR A 7 6.29 3.17 -23.43
CA THR A 7 6.71 3.42 -22.05
C THR A 7 5.85 4.55 -21.51
N ALA A 8 4.78 4.22 -20.79
CA ALA A 8 3.86 5.22 -20.22
C ALA A 8 4.69 6.19 -19.36
N THR A 9 4.89 7.40 -19.87
CA THR A 9 5.72 8.41 -19.23
C THR A 9 4.85 9.03 -18.15
N LEU A 10 5.32 9.03 -16.89
CA LEU A 10 4.59 9.52 -15.73
C LEU A 10 4.60 11.06 -15.67
N ASP A 11 4.25 11.72 -16.79
CA ASP A 11 4.40 13.17 -16.97
C ASP A 11 3.56 14.01 -15.98
N TRP A 12 2.54 13.39 -15.38
CA TRP A 12 1.69 14.00 -14.37
C TRP A 12 2.29 13.92 -12.95
N LEU A 13 3.29 13.06 -12.72
CA LEU A 13 3.85 12.78 -11.40
C LEU A 13 5.20 13.51 -11.23
N PRO A 14 5.34 14.40 -10.23
CA PRO A 14 6.64 14.98 -9.91
C PRO A 14 7.68 13.89 -9.62
N ASP A 15 8.90 14.06 -10.13
CA ASP A 15 9.99 13.07 -9.97
C ASP A 15 10.21 12.64 -8.52
N ARG A 16 10.09 13.59 -7.57
CA ARG A 16 10.24 13.35 -6.12
C ARG A 16 9.16 12.42 -5.54
N LEU A 17 8.04 12.26 -6.22
CA LEU A 17 6.93 11.38 -5.84
C LEU A 17 6.97 10.02 -6.55
N ALA A 18 7.92 9.77 -7.46
CA ALA A 18 8.07 8.48 -8.13
C ALA A 18 8.15 7.31 -7.12
N THR A 19 8.93 7.49 -6.05
CA THR A 19 9.04 6.50 -4.97
C THR A 19 7.72 6.25 -4.24
N ALA A 20 6.86 7.27 -4.08
CA ALA A 20 5.54 7.09 -3.49
C ALA A 20 4.64 6.26 -4.39
N ALA A 21 4.66 6.52 -5.71
CA ALA A 21 3.89 5.75 -6.69
C ALA A 21 4.33 4.27 -6.74
N PHE A 22 5.64 3.99 -6.74
CA PHE A 22 6.12 2.60 -6.68
C PHE A 22 5.71 1.88 -5.39
N ARG A 23 5.72 2.58 -4.25
CA ARG A 23 5.24 2.01 -2.99
C ARG A 23 3.75 1.70 -3.05
N LEU A 24 2.93 2.57 -3.64
CA LEU A 24 1.50 2.30 -3.83
C LEU A 24 1.27 1.10 -4.77
N SER A 25 2.00 1.00 -5.88
CA SER A 25 1.94 -0.19 -6.74
C SER A 25 2.31 -1.47 -5.99
N ARG A 26 3.27 -1.40 -5.05
CA ARG A 26 3.59 -2.54 -4.20
C ARG A 26 2.46 -2.90 -3.22
N VAL A 27 1.72 -1.91 -2.73
CA VAL A 27 0.49 -2.14 -1.96
C VAL A 27 -0.52 -2.90 -2.80
N ASP A 28 -0.78 -2.48 -4.03
CA ASP A 28 -1.75 -3.16 -4.91
C ASP A 28 -1.37 -4.63 -5.15
N GLN A 29 -0.08 -4.89 -5.44
CA GLN A 29 0.43 -6.26 -5.60
C GLN A 29 0.26 -7.11 -4.34
N THR A 30 0.51 -6.53 -3.17
CA THR A 30 0.36 -7.27 -1.90
C THR A 30 -1.11 -7.51 -1.57
N VAL A 31 -2.02 -6.57 -1.88
CA VAL A 31 -3.47 -6.77 -1.75
C VAL A 31 -3.95 -7.90 -2.65
N GLU A 32 -3.51 -7.92 -3.91
CA GLU A 32 -3.83 -9.01 -4.84
C GLU A 32 -3.34 -10.36 -4.32
N ALA A 33 -2.10 -10.42 -3.83
CA ALA A 33 -1.52 -11.64 -3.26
C ALA A 33 -2.27 -12.14 -2.02
N ILE A 34 -2.72 -11.23 -1.13
CA ILE A 34 -3.57 -11.58 0.01
C ILE A 34 -4.90 -12.16 -0.46
N GLY A 35 -5.53 -11.54 -1.47
CA GLY A 35 -6.78 -12.02 -2.05
C GLY A 35 -6.65 -13.44 -2.62
N ALA A 36 -5.60 -13.69 -3.41
CA ALA A 36 -5.30 -15.01 -3.95
C ALA A 36 -5.04 -16.05 -2.85
N LEU A 37 -4.29 -15.68 -1.81
CA LEU A 37 -4.01 -16.54 -0.65
C LEU A 37 -5.29 -16.88 0.12
N ALA A 38 -6.16 -15.89 0.36
CA ALA A 38 -7.42 -16.07 1.07
C ALA A 38 -8.40 -16.96 0.28
N ALA A 39 -8.49 -16.77 -1.03
CA ALA A 39 -9.28 -17.62 -1.91
C ALA A 39 -8.77 -19.08 -1.86
N GLY A 40 -7.46 -19.28 -2.09
CA GLY A 40 -6.87 -20.62 -2.04
C GLY A 40 -6.97 -21.30 -0.67
N TRP A 41 -6.92 -20.53 0.42
CA TRP A 41 -7.16 -21.09 1.76
C TRP A 41 -8.62 -21.51 1.97
N SER A 42 -9.57 -20.71 1.49
CA SER A 42 -11.00 -20.95 1.63
C SER A 42 -11.49 -22.15 0.80
N ASP A 43 -10.96 -22.33 -0.41
CA ASP A 43 -11.33 -23.45 -1.29
C ASP A 43 -10.91 -24.81 -0.72
N ASN A 44 -9.88 -24.83 0.13
CA ASN A 44 -9.31 -26.05 0.70
C ASN A 44 -9.94 -26.46 2.04
N LYS A 45 -11.26 -26.27 2.18
CA LYS A 45 -12.08 -26.67 3.35
C LYS A 45 -11.44 -26.24 4.68
N PRO A 46 -11.44 -24.94 5.01
CA PRO A 46 -10.80 -24.42 6.22
C PRO A 46 -11.40 -24.98 7.52
N ILE A 47 -12.62 -25.53 7.45
CA ILE A 47 -13.29 -26.18 8.58
C ILE A 47 -13.69 -27.60 8.14
N GLY A 48 -13.23 -28.59 8.88
CA GLY A 48 -13.70 -29.97 8.76
C GLY A 48 -14.95 -30.15 9.60
N LEU A 49 -16.05 -30.54 8.94
CA LEU A 49 -17.32 -30.85 9.60
C LEU A 49 -17.60 -32.34 9.48
N THR A 50 -18.12 -32.93 10.54
CA THR A 50 -18.70 -34.27 10.52
C THR A 50 -20.13 -34.22 11.05
N GLN A 51 -20.97 -35.14 10.59
CA GLN A 51 -22.29 -35.36 11.16
C GLN A 51 -22.38 -36.74 11.78
N SER A 52 -22.97 -36.79 12.97
CA SER A 52 -23.32 -38.04 13.63
C SER A 52 -24.74 -37.97 14.17
N GLN A 53 -25.37 -39.13 14.32
CA GLN A 53 -26.67 -39.23 14.97
C GLN A 53 -26.46 -39.50 16.46
N SER A 54 -27.08 -38.69 17.32
CA SER A 54 -27.04 -38.84 18.77
C SER A 54 -28.45 -38.64 19.32
N GLY A 55 -28.99 -39.64 20.03
CA GLY A 55 -30.34 -39.54 20.60
C GLY A 55 -31.46 -39.31 19.59
N GLY A 56 -31.32 -39.82 18.36
CA GLY A 56 -32.29 -39.60 17.27
C GLY A 56 -32.16 -38.25 16.56
N GLN A 57 -31.26 -37.37 16.99
CA GLN A 57 -30.98 -36.08 16.35
C GLN A 57 -29.68 -36.12 15.55
N TRP A 58 -29.64 -35.34 14.46
CA TRP A 58 -28.41 -35.09 13.72
C TRP A 58 -27.60 -34.00 14.41
N VAL A 59 -26.36 -34.31 14.78
CA VAL A 59 -25.41 -33.39 15.39
C VAL A 59 -24.28 -33.12 14.41
N THR A 60 -23.99 -31.85 14.14
CA THR A 60 -22.82 -31.45 13.34
C THR A 60 -21.71 -31.02 14.29
N SER A 61 -20.54 -31.63 14.16
CA SER A 61 -19.36 -31.32 14.97
C SER A 61 -18.23 -30.81 14.10
N VAL A 62 -17.49 -29.82 14.61
CA VAL A 62 -16.22 -29.39 14.01
C VAL A 62 -15.14 -30.38 14.42
N VAL A 63 -14.51 -31.03 13.44
CA VAL A 63 -13.44 -32.01 13.66
C VAL A 63 -12.05 -31.44 13.40
N SER A 64 -11.97 -30.37 12.63
CA SER A 64 -10.71 -29.68 12.36
C SER A 64 -10.94 -28.22 11.96
N VAL A 65 -9.95 -27.39 12.27
CA VAL A 65 -9.85 -26.00 11.79
C VAL A 65 -8.44 -25.83 11.23
N ARG A 66 -8.35 -25.45 9.96
CA ARG A 66 -7.08 -25.14 9.32
C ARG A 66 -6.62 -23.76 9.79
N PRO A 67 -5.36 -23.59 10.23
CA PRO A 67 -4.87 -22.27 10.61
C PRO A 67 -4.83 -21.33 9.41
N VAL A 68 -4.98 -20.03 9.69
CA VAL A 68 -4.73 -18.98 8.71
C VAL A 68 -3.27 -19.06 8.26
N PRO A 69 -2.96 -18.97 6.96
CA PRO A 69 -1.57 -19.07 6.48
C PRO A 69 -0.72 -17.93 7.08
N PRO A 70 0.45 -18.21 7.68
CA PRO A 70 1.32 -17.18 8.26
C PRO A 70 1.72 -16.09 7.26
N LEU A 71 1.80 -16.44 5.98
CA LEU A 71 2.08 -15.52 4.89
C LEU A 71 1.06 -14.38 4.78
N ALA A 72 -0.19 -14.59 5.21
CA ALA A 72 -1.22 -13.53 5.22
C ALA A 72 -0.81 -12.35 6.10
N SER A 73 -0.30 -12.63 7.30
CA SER A 73 0.18 -11.60 8.23
C SER A 73 1.42 -10.88 7.70
N VAL A 74 2.31 -11.60 7.01
CA VAL A 74 3.51 -11.02 6.39
C VAL A 74 3.13 -10.06 5.27
N LEU A 75 2.29 -10.50 4.33
CA LEU A 75 1.82 -9.66 3.22
C LEU A 75 1.04 -8.45 3.71
N PHE A 76 0.20 -8.61 4.73
CA PHE A 76 -0.52 -7.50 5.35
C PHE A 76 0.44 -6.48 5.97
N SER A 77 1.45 -6.94 6.71
CA SER A 77 2.45 -6.05 7.32
C SER A 77 3.24 -5.28 6.27
N GLU A 78 3.61 -5.95 5.17
CA GLU A 78 4.29 -5.33 4.03
C GLU A 78 3.42 -4.25 3.36
N ALA A 79 2.15 -4.55 3.10
CA ALA A 79 1.21 -3.60 2.52
C ALA A 79 1.08 -2.33 3.38
N ILE A 80 0.89 -2.49 4.69
CA ILE A 80 0.80 -1.35 5.63
C ILE A 80 2.11 -0.57 5.69
N HIS A 81 3.25 -1.24 5.65
CA HIS A 81 4.56 -0.58 5.62
C HIS A 81 4.73 0.31 4.38
N HIS A 82 4.43 -0.22 3.19
CA HIS A 82 4.53 0.54 1.96
C HIS A 82 3.52 1.68 1.89
N LEU A 83 2.28 1.46 2.36
CA LEU A 83 1.26 2.50 2.43
C LEU A 83 1.69 3.66 3.32
N ARG A 84 2.15 3.38 4.55
CA ARG A 84 2.64 4.40 5.47
C ARG A 84 3.75 5.22 4.83
N ALA A 85 4.72 4.56 4.22
CA ALA A 85 5.85 5.27 3.66
C ALA A 85 5.51 6.05 2.38
N ALA A 86 4.51 5.62 1.61
CA ALA A 86 3.97 6.43 0.52
C ALA A 86 3.32 7.73 1.04
N ILE A 87 2.58 7.64 2.15
CA ILE A 87 2.02 8.81 2.85
C ILE A 87 3.14 9.72 3.33
N GLU A 88 4.17 9.19 3.99
CA GLU A 88 5.32 9.97 4.47
C GLU A 88 6.05 10.70 3.35
N ASN A 89 6.33 10.02 2.23
CA ASN A 89 6.95 10.64 1.05
C ASN A 89 6.11 11.82 0.53
N THR A 90 4.78 11.64 0.49
CA THR A 90 3.84 12.66 0.01
C THR A 90 3.79 13.84 0.97
N LEU A 91 3.70 13.59 2.28
CA LEU A 91 3.72 14.64 3.30
C LEU A 91 5.03 15.42 3.27
N PHE A 92 6.17 14.74 3.14
CA PHE A 92 7.47 15.38 3.03
C PHE A 92 7.53 16.31 1.81
N TYR A 93 7.09 15.82 0.65
CA TYR A 93 7.01 16.64 -0.57
C TYR A 93 6.13 17.89 -0.39
N LEU A 94 4.96 17.76 0.25
CA LEU A 94 4.07 18.89 0.51
C LEU A 94 4.71 19.92 1.46
N VAL A 95 5.37 19.45 2.52
CA VAL A 95 6.08 20.32 3.47
C VAL A 95 7.26 21.03 2.80
N GLU A 96 8.05 20.32 1.98
CA GLU A 96 9.13 20.92 1.20
C GLU A 96 8.60 21.97 0.24
N LYS A 97 7.49 21.70 -0.46
CA LYS A 97 6.84 22.63 -1.38
C LYS A 97 6.41 23.92 -0.66
N GLU A 98 5.76 23.80 0.50
CA GLU A 98 5.32 24.94 1.32
C GLU A 98 6.51 25.75 1.87
N ARG A 99 7.57 25.07 2.34
CA ARG A 99 8.78 25.73 2.87
C ARG A 99 9.64 26.35 1.75
N GLY A 100 9.63 25.75 0.56
CA GLY A 100 10.26 26.29 -0.65
C GLY A 100 9.53 27.54 -1.16
N PHE A 101 8.21 27.58 -1.05
CA PHE A 101 7.40 28.78 -1.32
C PHE A 101 7.78 29.94 -0.39
N ARG A 102 8.11 29.64 0.88
CA ARG A 102 8.59 30.65 1.85
C ARG A 102 10.00 31.21 1.61
N ARG A 103 10.76 30.70 0.63
CA ARG A 103 12.13 31.20 0.34
C ARG A 103 12.21 32.21 -0.81
N HIS A 104 11.11 32.61 -1.43
CA HIS A 104 11.12 33.59 -2.54
C HIS A 104 10.57 34.99 -2.20
N ASP A 105 10.29 35.31 -0.94
CA ASP A 105 9.74 36.62 -0.52
C ASP A 105 10.72 37.50 0.30
N HIS A 106 12.03 37.22 0.25
CA HIS A 106 13.04 38.06 0.92
C HIS A 106 14.25 38.40 0.05
N HIS A 107 13.98 38.87 -1.17
CA HIS A 107 14.95 39.61 -1.97
C HIS A 107 14.31 40.87 -2.55
N GLY A 108 14.26 41.92 -1.72
CA GLY A 108 13.68 43.18 -2.15
C GLY A 108 13.61 44.26 -1.09
N ARG A 109 14.73 44.61 -0.44
CA ARG A 109 15.02 45.99 -0.02
C ARG A 109 16.53 46.22 0.04
N PRO A 110 17.13 47.03 -0.86
CA PRO A 110 18.40 47.66 -0.55
C PRO A 110 18.17 48.63 0.61
N GLY A 111 18.86 48.41 1.73
CA GLY A 111 18.89 49.36 2.83
C GLY A 111 19.50 50.69 2.38
N PRO A 112 19.09 51.83 2.96
CA PRO A 112 19.52 53.13 2.49
C PRO A 112 21.05 53.26 2.67
N GLN A 113 21.74 53.60 1.58
CA GLN A 113 23.10 54.12 1.63
C GLN A 113 23.09 55.36 2.52
N ARG A 114 23.74 55.27 3.67
CA ARG A 114 24.09 56.46 4.44
C ARG A 114 25.32 57.06 3.77
N GLU A 115 25.09 58.11 2.99
CA GLU A 115 26.09 59.11 2.69
C GLU A 115 26.41 59.87 3.99
N GLN A 116 27.67 59.77 4.42
CA GLN A 116 28.53 60.82 5.02
C GLN A 116 29.69 60.17 5.80
#